data_AF-A0A962YBM3-F1
#
_entry.id   AF-A0A962YBM3-F1
#
_cell.length_a   1.000
_cell.length_b   1.000
_cell.length_c   1.000
_cell.angle_alpha   90.00
_cell.angle_beta   90.00
_cell.angle_gamma   90.00
#
_symmetry.space_group_name_H-M   'P 1'
#
loop_
_entity.id
_entity.type
_entity.pdbx_description
1 polymer ?
#
loop_
_entity_poly.entity_id
_entity_poly.type
_entity_poly.pdbx_seq_one_letter_code
_entity_poly.pdbx_strand_id
1 'polypeptide(L)'
;MEHEYQIIDEGFRSLILNPATVHIEKLWSDGRWTEGPAYFPAHRALIWSDIPNNRMLRWTETGLTETFRMPSNYSNGNTVDRQGRLISCEHGTRRVTRTEHNGCITWLNLLCMLRHVARRRSSQQLAGTSMRDPGSIIVV
;
A
#
# COMPACT_ATOMS: atom_id res chain seq x y z
N MET A 1 -8.36 -23.55 -19.62
CA MET A 1 -8.66 -22.36 -18.79
C MET A 1 -7.36 -21.60 -18.69
N GLU A 2 -7.33 -20.38 -19.21
CA GLU A 2 -6.15 -19.53 -19.13
C GLU A 2 -6.04 -19.04 -17.69
N HIS A 3 -4.91 -19.29 -17.02
CA HIS A 3 -4.72 -18.82 -15.65
C HIS A 3 -4.41 -17.32 -15.69
N GLU A 4 -5.02 -16.54 -14.78
CA GLU A 4 -4.81 -15.09 -14.65
C GLU A 4 -3.34 -14.72 -14.33
N TYR A 5 -2.54 -15.70 -13.95
CA TYR A 5 -1.14 -15.57 -13.60
C TYR A 5 -0.31 -16.78 -14.07
N GLN A 6 0.97 -16.53 -14.30
CA GLN A 6 1.96 -17.57 -14.59
C GLN A 6 2.80 -17.83 -13.34
N ILE A 7 2.92 -19.11 -12.95
CA ILE A 7 3.84 -19.53 -11.89
C ILE A 7 5.16 -19.97 -12.54
N ILE A 8 6.25 -19.24 -12.24
CA ILE A 8 7.60 -19.52 -12.77
C ILE A 8 8.35 -20.48 -11.83
N ASP A 9 8.30 -20.23 -10.52
CA ASP A 9 8.95 -21.05 -9.50
C ASP A 9 7.95 -22.01 -8.86
N GLU A 10 8.28 -23.29 -8.81
CA GLU A 10 7.37 -24.31 -8.28
C GLU A 10 7.12 -24.16 -6.78
N GLY A 11 8.10 -23.67 -6.02
CA GLY A 11 7.97 -23.39 -4.58
C GLY A 11 6.88 -22.36 -4.29
N PHE A 12 6.61 -21.43 -5.21
CA PHE A 12 5.53 -20.46 -5.08
C PHE A 12 4.14 -21.11 -5.02
N ARG A 13 3.94 -22.30 -5.63
CA ARG A 13 2.66 -23.02 -5.58
C ARG A 13 2.23 -23.32 -4.15
N SER A 14 3.19 -23.58 -3.26
CA SER A 14 2.92 -23.86 -1.84
C SER A 14 2.40 -22.64 -1.06
N LEU A 15 2.58 -21.43 -1.58
CA LEU A 15 2.11 -20.18 -0.97
C LEU A 15 0.67 -19.82 -1.39
N ILE A 16 0.12 -20.52 -2.39
CA ILE A 16 -1.25 -20.32 -2.86
C ILE A 16 -2.15 -21.30 -2.09
N LEU A 17 -3.06 -20.78 -1.26
CA LEU A 17 -3.92 -21.60 -0.39
C LEU A 17 -4.66 -22.70 -1.15
N ASN A 18 -5.34 -22.35 -2.24
CA ASN A 18 -5.97 -23.29 -3.14
C ASN A 18 -5.99 -22.72 -4.56
N PRO A 19 -5.14 -23.21 -5.47
CA PRO A 19 -5.08 -22.72 -6.85
C PRO A 19 -6.39 -22.84 -7.64
N ALA A 20 -7.33 -23.68 -7.20
CA ALA A 20 -8.64 -23.81 -7.83
C ALA A 20 -9.65 -22.73 -7.42
N THR A 21 -9.36 -21.97 -6.34
CA THR A 21 -10.30 -20.96 -5.80
C THR A 21 -9.67 -19.60 -5.58
N VAL A 22 -8.34 -19.47 -5.69
CA VAL A 22 -7.64 -18.19 -5.58
C VAL A 22 -7.65 -17.50 -6.94
N HIS A 23 -8.19 -16.29 -6.96
CA HIS A 23 -8.34 -15.45 -8.15
C HIS A 23 -7.77 -14.07 -7.86
N ILE A 24 -7.18 -13.46 -8.89
CA ILE A 24 -6.68 -12.11 -8.80
C ILE A 24 -7.85 -11.15 -8.99
N GLU A 25 -8.11 -10.31 -7.97
CA GLU A 25 -9.18 -9.32 -8.03
C GLU A 25 -8.60 -7.91 -8.18
N LYS A 26 -9.13 -7.18 -9.16
CA LYS A 26 -8.89 -5.74 -9.30
C LYS A 26 -9.91 -4.97 -8.48
N LEU A 27 -9.48 -4.42 -7.34
CA LEU A 27 -10.36 -3.73 -6.39
C LEU A 27 -10.76 -2.33 -6.85
N TRP A 28 -9.88 -1.65 -7.60
CA TRP A 28 -10.08 -0.26 -8.01
C TRP A 28 -9.15 0.13 -9.17
N SER A 29 -9.58 1.03 -10.06
CA SER A 29 -8.80 1.44 -11.25
C SER A 29 -8.91 2.90 -11.68
N ASP A 30 -9.46 3.79 -10.85
CA ASP A 30 -9.67 5.21 -11.24
C ASP A 30 -8.50 6.14 -10.84
N GLY A 31 -7.32 5.55 -10.63
CA GLY A 31 -6.12 6.25 -10.20
C GLY A 31 -5.29 6.75 -11.37
N ARG A 32 -4.45 7.75 -11.12
CA ARG A 32 -3.44 8.14 -12.12
C ARG A 32 -2.14 7.40 -11.93
N TRP A 33 -1.69 7.26 -10.69
CA TRP A 33 -0.54 6.43 -10.33
C TRP A 33 -0.67 6.04 -8.86
N THR A 34 -0.90 4.75 -8.63
CA THR A 34 -1.12 4.18 -7.30
C THR A 34 0.15 3.56 -6.74
N GLU A 35 0.43 3.80 -5.47
CA GLU A 35 1.64 3.31 -4.79
C GLU A 35 1.42 3.12 -3.29
N GLY A 36 2.38 2.44 -2.68
CA GLY A 36 2.49 2.30 -1.24
C GLY A 36 1.25 1.70 -0.55
N PRO A 37 0.74 0.54 -1.00
CA PRO A 37 -0.34 -0.15 -0.31
C PRO A 37 0.09 -0.57 1.12
N ALA A 38 -0.75 -0.33 2.11
CA ALA A 38 -0.58 -0.78 3.49
C ALA A 38 -1.92 -1.08 4.14
N TYR A 39 -2.10 -2.30 4.67
CA TYR A 39 -3.26 -2.59 5.50
C TYR A 39 -3.14 -1.83 6.82
N PHE A 40 -4.16 -1.04 7.16
CA PHE A 40 -4.22 -0.21 8.35
C PHE A 40 -5.28 -0.76 9.33
N PRO A 41 -4.88 -1.58 10.33
CA PRO A 41 -5.82 -2.33 11.16
C PRO A 41 -6.82 -1.45 11.93
N ALA A 42 -6.38 -0.28 12.41
CA ALA A 42 -7.22 0.66 13.14
C ALA A 42 -8.42 1.15 12.32
N HIS A 43 -8.33 1.11 10.99
CA HIS A 43 -9.40 1.50 10.07
C HIS A 43 -9.99 0.30 9.30
N ARG A 44 -9.53 -0.93 9.54
CA ARG A 44 -9.92 -2.15 8.80
C ARG A 44 -9.92 -1.92 7.28
N ALA A 45 -8.85 -1.31 6.79
CA ALA A 45 -8.79 -0.86 5.41
C ALA A 45 -7.39 -1.02 4.81
N LEU A 46 -7.35 -1.33 3.52
CA LEU A 46 -6.15 -1.18 2.70
C LEU A 46 -6.02 0.29 2.30
N ILE A 47 -4.91 0.93 2.66
CA ILE A 47 -4.61 2.32 2.30
C ILE A 47 -3.58 2.33 1.18
N TRP A 48 -3.73 3.21 0.20
CA TRP A 48 -2.70 3.50 -0.81
C TRP A 48 -2.74 4.97 -1.23
N SER A 49 -1.72 5.39 -1.95
CA SER A 49 -1.61 6.77 -2.44
C SER A 49 -1.88 6.83 -3.93
N ASP A 50 -2.68 7.80 -4.37
CA ASP A 50 -2.80 8.18 -5.79
C ASP A 50 -2.00 9.47 -5.99
N ILE A 51 -0.72 9.29 -6.28
CA ILE A 51 0.33 10.31 -6.10
C ILE A 51 -0.01 11.59 -6.87
N PRO A 52 -0.30 11.55 -8.20
CA PRO A 52 -0.46 12.77 -8.98
C PRO A 52 -1.74 13.53 -8.63
N ASN A 53 -2.75 12.83 -8.11
CA ASN A 53 -4.01 13.43 -7.64
C ASN A 53 -3.92 13.93 -6.18
N ASN A 54 -2.74 13.89 -5.57
CA ASN A 54 -2.46 14.42 -4.23
C ASN A 54 -3.44 13.92 -3.15
N ARG A 55 -3.78 12.62 -3.21
CA ARG A 55 -4.72 11.99 -2.27
C ARG A 55 -4.24 10.61 -1.83
N MET A 56 -4.72 10.18 -0.67
CA MET A 56 -4.68 8.80 -0.22
C MET A 56 -6.09 8.25 -0.26
N LEU A 57 -6.21 7.00 -0.68
CA LEU A 57 -7.46 6.26 -0.76
C LEU A 57 -7.43 5.13 0.26
N ARG A 58 -8.63 4.65 0.62
CA ARG A 58 -8.83 3.46 1.42
C ARG A 58 -9.83 2.55 0.75
N TRP A 59 -9.56 1.25 0.77
CA TRP A 59 -10.52 0.20 0.45
C TRP A 59 -10.88 -0.49 1.76
N THR A 60 -12.16 -0.49 2.07
CA THR A 60 -12.71 -1.08 3.31
C THR A 60 -13.15 -2.51 3.06
N GLU A 61 -13.23 -3.32 4.11
CA GLU A 61 -13.70 -4.71 4.02
C GLU A 61 -15.16 -4.85 3.54
N THR A 62 -15.92 -3.75 3.45
CA THR A 62 -17.25 -3.74 2.83
C THR A 62 -17.19 -3.57 1.31
N GLY A 63 -16.00 -3.54 0.71
CA GLY A 63 -15.80 -3.35 -0.73
C GLY A 63 -15.85 -1.89 -1.20
N LEU A 64 -15.94 -0.92 -0.28
CA LEU A 64 -16.01 0.51 -0.63
C LEU A 64 -14.62 1.13 -0.71
N THR A 65 -14.37 1.85 -1.81
CA THR A 65 -13.20 2.71 -1.99
C THR A 65 -13.56 4.16 -1.72
N GLU A 66 -12.84 4.82 -0.82
CA GLU A 66 -13.08 6.20 -0.41
C GLU A 66 -11.78 6.99 -0.26
N THR A 67 -11.88 8.33 -0.23
CA THR A 67 -10.73 9.18 0.10
C THR A 67 -10.43 9.08 1.59
N PHE A 68 -9.19 8.71 1.92
CA PHE A 68 -8.67 8.72 3.29
C PHE A 68 -8.07 10.07 3.69
N ARG A 69 -7.31 10.71 2.77
CA ARG A 69 -6.66 12.00 3.02
C ARG A 69 -6.49 12.78 1.73
N MET A 70 -6.90 14.05 1.73
CA MET A 70 -6.65 15.00 0.65
C MET A 70 -6.64 16.42 1.22
N PRO A 71 -5.56 17.21 1.04
CA PRO A 71 -4.32 16.87 0.34
C PRO A 71 -3.46 15.86 1.13
N SER A 72 -2.71 15.01 0.40
CA SER A 72 -1.79 14.02 1.00
C SER A 72 -0.31 14.41 0.93
N ASN A 73 -0.01 15.60 0.43
CA ASN A 73 1.34 16.07 0.12
C ASN A 73 2.12 15.12 -0.80
N TYR A 74 1.42 14.55 -1.80
CA TYR A 74 1.99 13.59 -2.74
C TYR A 74 2.64 12.42 -1.99
N SER A 75 1.91 11.86 -1.01
CA SER A 75 2.32 10.65 -0.30
C SER A 75 2.58 9.51 -1.28
N ASN A 76 3.56 8.65 -0.99
CA ASN A 76 3.93 7.51 -1.81
C ASN A 76 3.92 6.24 -0.93
N GLY A 77 5.05 5.84 -0.38
CA GLY A 77 5.15 4.66 0.47
C GLY A 77 4.40 4.82 1.79
N ASN A 78 3.59 3.82 2.16
CA ASN A 78 2.91 3.74 3.44
C ASN A 78 3.30 2.47 4.21
N THR A 79 3.28 2.53 5.53
CA THR A 79 3.38 1.36 6.40
C THR A 79 2.70 1.62 7.74
N VAL A 80 2.58 0.61 8.58
CA VAL A 80 2.03 0.72 9.93
C VAL A 80 3.12 0.39 10.94
N ASP A 81 3.27 1.26 11.95
CA ASP A 81 4.22 1.05 13.03
C ASP A 81 3.75 -0.03 14.02
N ARG A 82 4.63 -0.40 14.96
CA ARG A 82 4.31 -1.39 16.00
C ARG A 82 3.23 -0.94 16.98
N GLN A 83 2.90 0.35 17.00
CA GLN A 83 1.84 0.91 17.82
C GLN A 83 0.51 0.98 17.02
N GLY A 84 0.48 0.52 15.78
CA GLY A 84 -0.72 0.60 14.95
C GLY A 84 -1.00 2.01 14.43
N ARG A 85 0.04 2.81 14.16
CA ARG A 85 -0.07 4.15 13.55
C ARG A 85 0.44 4.12 12.12
N LEU A 86 -0.18 4.91 11.26
CA LEU A 86 0.20 4.99 9.84
C LEU A 86 1.45 5.86 9.66
N ILE A 87 2.42 5.36 8.92
CA ILE A 87 3.66 6.04 8.55
C ILE A 87 3.65 6.26 7.04
N SER A 88 3.90 7.48 6.58
CA SER A 88 3.81 7.84 5.15
C SER A 88 5.01 8.65 4.68
N CYS A 89 5.57 8.32 3.52
CA CYS A 89 6.60 9.14 2.86
C CYS A 89 5.92 10.19 1.96
N GLU A 90 6.22 11.48 2.16
CA GLU A 90 5.62 12.58 1.41
C GLU A 90 6.63 13.19 0.42
N HIS A 91 6.34 13.14 -0.88
CA HIS A 91 7.17 13.80 -1.89
C HIS A 91 7.08 15.33 -1.76
N GLY A 92 5.89 15.88 -1.56
CA GLY A 92 5.65 17.33 -1.56
C GLY A 92 6.38 18.06 -0.44
N THR A 93 6.51 17.41 0.72
CA THR A 93 7.12 18.02 1.90
C THR A 93 8.48 17.40 2.28
N ARG A 94 8.94 16.40 1.51
CA ARG A 94 10.26 15.74 1.62
C ARG A 94 10.56 15.18 3.01
N ARG A 95 9.57 14.51 3.62
CA ARG A 95 9.66 13.98 4.98
C ARG A 95 8.78 12.75 5.14
N VAL A 96 8.99 12.04 6.23
CA VAL A 96 8.10 10.94 6.64
C VAL A 96 7.22 11.42 7.79
N THR A 97 5.94 11.15 7.67
CA THR A 97 4.93 11.44 8.67
C THR A 97 4.50 10.23 9.43
N ARG A 98 3.94 10.49 10.61
CA ARG A 98 3.15 9.55 11.37
C ARG A 98 1.78 10.15 11.66
N THR A 99 0.74 9.37 11.39
CA THR A 99 -0.64 9.67 11.78
C THR A 99 -0.86 9.09 13.16
N GLU A 100 -0.95 9.95 14.17
CA GLU A 100 -1.23 9.55 15.54
C GLU A 100 -2.69 9.05 15.68
N HIS A 101 -2.99 8.37 16.79
CA HIS A 101 -4.32 7.81 17.02
C HIS A 101 -5.45 8.85 17.06
N ASN A 102 -5.13 10.09 17.42
CA ASN A 102 -6.07 11.21 17.41
C ASN A 102 -6.21 11.87 16.01
N GLY A 103 -5.58 11.31 14.97
CA GLY A 103 -5.58 11.82 13.61
C GLY A 103 -4.55 12.92 13.34
N CYS A 104 -3.84 13.43 14.36
CA CYS A 104 -2.79 14.42 14.15
C CYS A 104 -1.63 13.84 13.35
N ILE A 105 -1.03 14.66 12.49
CA ILE A 105 0.11 14.28 11.66
C ILE A 105 1.37 14.88 12.28
N THR A 106 2.33 14.02 12.63
CA THR A 106 3.64 14.42 13.17
C THR A 106 4.75 14.02 12.21
N TRP A 107 5.84 14.77 12.20
CA TRP A 107 7.01 14.49 11.36
C TRP A 107 8.00 13.63 12.14
N LEU A 108 8.57 12.62 11.49
CA LEU A 108 9.59 11.79 12.10
C LEU A 108 10.98 12.39 11.81
N ASN A 109 11.78 12.55 12.86
CA ASN A 109 13.20 12.90 12.71
C ASN A 109 14.05 11.67 12.39
N LEU A 110 15.29 11.88 11.94
CA LEU A 110 16.21 10.83 11.50
C LEU A 110 16.37 9.70 12.55
N LEU A 111 16.43 10.06 13.83
CA LEU A 111 16.55 9.08 14.93
C LEU A 111 15.32 8.17 15.04
N CYS A 112 14.12 8.73 14.83
CA CYS A 112 12.88 7.96 14.82
C CYS A 112 12.77 7.07 13.56
N MET A 113 13.28 7.54 12.41
CA MET A 113 13.31 6.76 11.16
C MET A 113 14.15 5.50 11.30
N LEU A 114 15.34 5.58 11.90
CA LEU A 114 16.25 4.44 12.00
C LEU A 114 15.64 3.27 12.78
N ARG A 115 14.79 3.54 13.78
CA ARG A 115 14.05 2.50 14.51
C ARG A 115 12.96 1.83 13.66
N HIS A 116 12.49 2.51 12.62
CA HIS A 116 11.43 2.07 11.72
C HIS A 116 11.97 1.37 10.46
N VAL A 117 12.97 1.96 9.81
CA VAL A 117 13.52 1.53 8.52
C VAL A 117 14.52 0.37 8.69
N ALA A 118 15.33 0.35 9.77
CA ALA A 118 16.41 -0.64 9.93
C ALA A 118 15.94 -2.10 10.13
N ARG A 119 14.63 -2.38 10.17
CA ARG A 119 14.10 -3.75 10.32
C ARG A 119 13.21 -4.24 9.19
N ARG A 120 12.97 -3.43 8.15
CA ARG A 120 12.34 -3.90 6.92
C ARG A 120 13.35 -3.74 5.80
N ARG A 121 14.16 -4.79 5.56
CA ARG A 121 14.81 -4.92 4.25
C ARG A 121 13.69 -4.86 3.22
N SER A 122 13.77 -3.88 2.33
CA SER A 122 12.80 -3.61 1.29
C SER A 122 12.57 -4.88 0.47
N SER A 123 11.36 -5.44 0.55
CA SER A 123 10.83 -6.35 -0.47
C SER A 123 10.30 -5.60 -1.70
N GLN A 124 10.62 -4.30 -1.86
CA GLN A 124 10.21 -3.47 -3.01
C GLN A 124 10.88 -3.85 -4.34
N GLN A 125 11.48 -5.03 -4.46
CA GLN A 125 12.22 -5.41 -5.65
C GLN A 125 11.99 -6.86 -6.06
N LEU A 126 10.75 -7.36 -5.99
CA LEU A 126 10.33 -8.57 -6.72
C LEU A 126 8.89 -8.41 -7.22
N ALA A 127 8.68 -7.46 -8.12
CA ALA A 127 7.56 -7.48 -9.04
C ALA A 127 8.05 -6.91 -10.38
N GLY A 128 8.76 -7.73 -11.14
CA GLY A 128 9.06 -7.47 -12.55
C GLY A 128 7.83 -7.70 -13.43
N THR A 129 6.67 -7.18 -13.02
CA THR A 129 5.48 -7.13 -13.86
C THR A 129 5.39 -5.71 -14.41
N SER A 130 5.47 -5.59 -15.73
CA SER A 130 4.99 -4.40 -16.43
C SER A 130 3.52 -4.21 -16.01
N MET A 131 3.27 -3.34 -15.04
CA MET A 131 1.91 -2.96 -14.67
C MET A 131 1.33 -2.20 -15.86
N ARG A 132 0.50 -2.89 -16.65
CA ARG A 132 -0.20 -2.29 -17.80
C ARG A 132 -1.14 -1.17 -17.39
N ASP A 133 -1.44 -1.05 -16.09
CA ASP A 133 -2.31 -0.03 -15.52
C ASP A 133 -1.78 0.41 -14.13
N PRO A 134 -0.95 1.48 -14.07
CA PRO A 134 -0.41 2.00 -12.82
C PRO A 134 -1.48 2.65 -11.92
N GLY A 135 -2.71 2.86 -12.44
CA GLY A 135 -3.84 3.45 -11.71
C GLY A 135 -4.62 2.45 -10.87
N SER A 136 -4.28 1.15 -10.96
CA SER A 136 -5.06 0.07 -10.37
C SER A 136 -4.46 -0.52 -9.10
N ILE A 137 -5.34 -0.92 -8.18
CA ILE A 137 -5.00 -1.77 -7.03
C ILE A 137 -5.54 -3.19 -7.26
N ILE A 138 -4.66 -4.16 -7.09
CA ILE A 138 -4.92 -5.58 -7.31
C ILE A 138 -4.55 -6.36 -6.05
N VAL A 139 -5.38 -7.33 -5.68
CA VAL A 139 -5.10 -8.30 -4.61
C VAL A 139 -5.26 -9.73 -5.14
N VAL A 140 -4.62 -10.69 -4.46
CA VAL A 140 -4.62 -12.13 -4.77
C VAL A 140 -5.33 -12.87 -3.66
#